data_AF-L8N1G0-F1
#
_entry.id   AF-L8N1G0-F1
#
_cell.length_a   1.000
_cell.length_b   1.000
_cell.length_c   1.000
_cell.angle_alpha   90.00
_cell.angle_beta   90.00
_cell.angle_gamma   90.00
#
_symmetry.space_group_name_H-M   'P 1'
#
loop_
_entity.id
_entity.type
_entity.pdbx_description
1 polymer ?
#
loop_
_entity_poly.entity_id
_entity_poly.type
_entity_poly.pdbx_seq_one_letter_code
_entity_poly.pdbx_strand_id
1 'polypeptide(L)'
;MNQRSPYYSLFHPKPLAKRISSFGFPRDLGERFQIVQKWLYFASDGEPSNLIAEAQFLHDIFVDILGYKSPFETSGGAWELELHPNPALGFFTETSVNVIAEVRVNTAEEGAIVKPEPEYETTEWLIVLDYREICLYHRDVSSLFCQRFSWESLADLDQFKAFYFLLSRRTLLRGIANSEERSRTTHLLEESHQLESEFLKNFYSHYYKIRSQLIKDFRYRLQLLAHPSQSVQTNLQIKAEDAIAIAIYQAQKLLNRILFIAYCEDRQLLPANLIKDAYEFVNPYIEQPIWENYKAIFGWVQNGNANYSMPINAYPSGLFARDPILDRALFVGDELCRQIKEITRFDFCEDITRHILTCLFDESIKELSQYRKDLSNLSKRRIPKLPCKAILQSESVIRVLKQHLSISKIPRDGDRRFTQDTLAYCQEYQERLLKVKVLHPKCGAGVFLVTALEFLLSEHERIYHLLTKFTNDVESIAYTTPAETIAHILQHNLFGCDVVEESIEITRLSLCLRSLEIYVYLPNFEQNIQLGDISTCDFGEEFNAANERGEVVILK
;
A
#
# COMPACT_ATOMS: atom_id res chain seq x y z
N MET A 1 -3.98 -6.41 -10.61
CA MET A 1 -3.04 -5.26 -10.62
C MET A 1 -1.98 -5.52 -9.57
N ASN A 2 -0.75 -5.85 -9.97
CA ASN A 2 0.36 -6.11 -9.04
C ASN A 2 0.85 -4.77 -8.44
N GLN A 3 0.32 -4.40 -7.28
CA GLN A 3 0.75 -3.20 -6.54
C GLN A 3 1.91 -3.55 -5.60
N ARG A 4 3.12 -3.69 -6.14
CA ARG A 4 4.38 -3.70 -5.38
C ARG A 4 4.98 -2.30 -5.39
N SER A 5 4.29 -1.35 -4.78
CA SER A 5 4.64 0.07 -4.92
C SER A 5 4.34 0.84 -3.64
N PRO A 6 5.29 1.70 -3.17
CA PRO A 6 5.05 2.66 -2.08
C PRO A 6 3.96 3.67 -2.40
N TYR A 7 3.63 3.79 -3.69
CA TYR A 7 2.61 4.67 -4.19
C TYR A 7 1.24 3.99 -4.17
N TYR A 8 0.24 4.75 -3.71
CA TYR A 8 -1.16 4.43 -3.82
C TYR A 8 -1.62 4.58 -5.28
N SER A 9 -2.56 3.75 -5.73
CA SER A 9 -3.12 3.90 -7.07
C SER A 9 -3.92 5.20 -7.18
N LEU A 10 -3.83 5.82 -8.35
CA LEU A 10 -4.52 7.08 -8.65
C LEU A 10 -6.00 6.87 -8.98
N PHE A 11 -6.39 5.68 -9.45
CA PHE A 11 -7.74 5.39 -9.89
C PHE A 11 -8.32 4.20 -9.13
N HIS A 12 -9.58 4.33 -8.71
CA HIS A 12 -10.28 3.24 -8.05
C HIS A 12 -10.58 2.11 -9.05
N PRO A 13 -10.43 0.83 -8.69
CA PRO A 13 -10.59 -0.29 -9.62
C PRO A 13 -12.00 -0.38 -10.24
N LYS A 14 -13.06 -0.19 -9.43
CA LYS A 14 -14.46 -0.27 -9.90
C LYS A 14 -14.81 0.70 -11.05
N PRO A 15 -14.65 2.03 -10.92
CA PRO A 15 -14.95 2.94 -12.03
C PRO A 15 -13.99 2.72 -13.20
N LEU A 16 -12.72 2.39 -12.97
CA LEU A 16 -11.78 2.07 -14.05
C LEU A 16 -12.25 0.88 -14.89
N ALA A 17 -12.60 -0.24 -14.26
CA ALA A 17 -13.12 -1.43 -14.94
C ALA A 17 -14.43 -1.14 -15.71
N LYS A 18 -15.32 -0.34 -15.12
CA LYS A 18 -16.55 0.13 -15.79
C LYS A 18 -16.25 0.99 -17.02
N ARG A 19 -15.26 1.88 -16.96
CA ARG A 19 -14.87 2.71 -18.12
C ARG A 19 -14.20 1.87 -19.20
N ILE A 20 -13.31 0.93 -18.83
CA ILE A 20 -12.66 0.00 -19.77
C ILE A 20 -13.69 -0.86 -20.50
N SER A 21 -14.65 -1.47 -19.79
CA SER A 21 -15.66 -2.35 -20.39
C SER A 21 -16.58 -1.63 -21.39
N SER A 22 -16.84 -0.34 -21.18
CA SER A 22 -17.64 0.49 -22.09
C SER A 22 -16.83 1.21 -23.18
N PHE A 23 -15.50 1.08 -23.15
CA PHE A 23 -14.63 1.79 -24.08
C PHE A 23 -14.52 1.06 -25.42
N GLY A 24 -14.88 1.75 -26.50
CA GLY A 24 -14.68 1.26 -27.87
C GLY A 24 -13.20 1.32 -28.25
N PHE A 25 -12.44 0.27 -27.91
CA PHE A 25 -11.05 0.07 -28.32
C PHE A 25 -10.90 0.07 -29.84
N PRO A 26 -9.75 0.52 -30.38
CA PRO A 26 -9.53 0.53 -31.82
C PRO A 26 -9.41 -0.90 -32.36
N ARG A 27 -9.75 -1.10 -33.65
CA ARG A 27 -9.80 -2.44 -34.27
C ARG A 27 -8.41 -3.11 -34.35
N ASP A 28 -7.37 -2.30 -34.41
CA ASP A 28 -5.96 -2.67 -34.46
C ASP A 28 -5.34 -2.88 -33.06
N LEU A 29 -6.13 -2.95 -31.97
CA LEU A 29 -5.60 -3.10 -30.61
C LEU A 29 -4.65 -4.30 -30.46
N GLY A 30 -4.94 -5.40 -31.18
CA GLY A 30 -4.07 -6.59 -31.19
C GLY A 30 -2.70 -6.33 -31.82
N GLU A 31 -2.62 -5.50 -32.86
CA GLU A 31 -1.36 -5.09 -33.49
C GLU A 31 -0.59 -4.15 -32.55
N ARG A 32 -1.29 -3.22 -31.89
CA ARG A 32 -0.70 -2.33 -30.87
C ARG A 32 -0.12 -3.11 -29.69
N PHE A 33 -0.81 -4.18 -29.27
CA PHE A 33 -0.36 -5.05 -28.20
C PHE A 33 0.95 -5.79 -28.55
N GLN A 34 1.15 -6.17 -29.82
CA GLN A 34 2.40 -6.79 -30.28
C GLN A 34 3.60 -5.82 -30.20
N ILE A 35 3.40 -4.52 -30.35
CA ILE A 35 4.47 -3.51 -30.19
C ILE A 35 4.99 -3.49 -28.75
N VAL A 36 4.11 -3.66 -27.74
CA VAL A 36 4.54 -3.78 -26.34
C VAL A 36 5.44 -5.00 -26.15
N GLN A 37 5.11 -6.13 -26.78
CA GLN A 37 5.91 -7.36 -26.70
C GLN A 37 7.32 -7.20 -27.30
N LYS A 38 7.45 -6.41 -28.37
CA LYS A 38 8.77 -6.04 -28.93
C LYS A 38 9.63 -5.32 -27.88
N TRP A 39 9.06 -4.36 -27.15
CA TRP A 39 9.79 -3.59 -26.14
C TRP A 39 10.07 -4.38 -24.86
N LEU A 40 9.22 -5.35 -24.52
CA LEU A 40 9.51 -6.32 -23.47
C LEU A 40 10.78 -7.14 -23.75
N TYR A 41 10.91 -7.64 -24.99
CA TYR A 41 12.13 -8.34 -25.41
C TYR A 41 13.34 -7.40 -25.38
N PHE A 42 13.19 -6.17 -25.85
CA PHE A 42 14.25 -5.17 -25.84
C PHE A 42 14.69 -4.78 -24.41
N ALA A 43 13.76 -4.64 -23.47
CA ALA A 43 14.05 -4.38 -22.07
C ALA A 43 14.88 -5.53 -21.43
N SER A 44 14.64 -6.77 -21.87
CA SER A 44 15.42 -7.94 -21.44
C SER A 44 16.80 -8.08 -22.12
N ASP A 45 16.98 -7.58 -23.35
CA ASP A 45 18.19 -7.77 -24.18
C ASP A 45 19.19 -6.60 -24.10
N GLY A 46 18.78 -5.44 -23.58
CA GLY A 46 19.66 -4.69 -22.70
C GLY A 46 20.38 -3.42 -23.16
N GLU A 47 20.00 -2.67 -24.20
CA GLU A 47 20.60 -1.34 -24.45
C GLU A 47 19.64 -0.26 -24.99
N PRO A 48 19.38 0.82 -24.23
CA PRO A 48 19.02 2.10 -24.81
C PRO A 48 20.09 3.15 -24.45
N SER A 49 21.33 2.96 -24.87
CA SER A 49 22.38 3.99 -24.78
C SER A 49 22.57 4.72 -26.12
N ASN A 50 21.51 4.85 -26.92
CA ASN A 50 21.50 5.76 -28.07
C ASN A 50 20.22 6.59 -28.06
N LEU A 51 20.35 7.92 -28.19
CA LEU A 51 19.24 8.89 -28.31
C LEU A 51 18.23 8.50 -29.40
N ILE A 52 18.71 7.81 -30.45
CA ILE A 52 17.86 7.29 -31.53
C ILE A 52 16.90 6.20 -31.02
N ALA A 53 17.35 5.34 -30.10
CA ALA A 53 16.52 4.30 -29.51
C ALA A 53 15.45 4.88 -28.57
N GLU A 54 15.77 5.94 -27.83
CA GLU A 54 14.80 6.63 -26.96
C GLU A 54 13.70 7.34 -27.78
N ALA A 55 14.08 8.09 -28.82
CA ALA A 55 13.11 8.74 -29.70
C ALA A 55 12.18 7.71 -30.39
N GLN A 56 12.73 6.58 -30.85
CA GLN A 56 11.94 5.48 -31.40
C GLN A 56 11.02 4.85 -30.34
N PHE A 57 11.51 4.66 -29.12
CA PHE A 57 10.72 4.11 -28.03
C PHE A 57 9.52 5.00 -27.67
N LEU A 58 9.74 6.30 -27.54
CA LEU A 58 8.68 7.27 -27.29
C LEU A 58 7.71 7.33 -28.47
N HIS A 59 8.19 7.27 -29.71
CA HIS A 59 7.33 7.21 -30.89
C HIS A 59 6.44 5.97 -30.89
N ASP A 60 7.01 4.76 -30.73
CA ASP A 60 6.26 3.51 -30.70
C ASP A 60 5.17 3.53 -29.61
N ILE A 61 5.47 4.06 -28.43
CA ILE A 61 4.49 4.16 -27.33
C ILE A 61 3.41 5.19 -27.63
N PHE A 62 3.80 6.44 -27.90
CA PHE A 62 2.82 7.53 -27.95
C PHE A 62 2.10 7.57 -29.30
N VAL A 63 2.78 7.35 -30.41
CA VAL A 63 2.16 7.38 -31.74
C VAL A 63 1.50 6.03 -32.03
N ASP A 64 2.28 4.95 -32.12
CA ASP A 64 1.79 3.68 -32.67
C ASP A 64 0.84 2.97 -31.69
N ILE A 65 1.20 2.93 -30.40
CA ILE A 65 0.35 2.32 -29.38
C ILE A 65 -0.77 3.27 -28.96
N LEU A 66 -0.49 4.50 -28.54
CA LEU A 66 -1.49 5.38 -27.89
C LEU A 66 -2.24 6.32 -28.84
N GLY A 67 -1.82 6.41 -30.10
CA GLY A 67 -2.56 7.09 -31.18
C GLY A 67 -2.43 8.61 -31.19
N TYR A 68 -1.32 9.16 -30.71
CA TYR A 68 -1.01 10.59 -30.80
C TYR A 68 -0.47 10.95 -32.19
N LYS A 69 -0.76 12.16 -32.67
CA LYS A 69 -0.20 12.66 -33.93
C LYS A 69 1.30 12.94 -33.81
N SER A 70 2.07 12.31 -34.70
CA SER A 70 3.52 12.45 -34.80
C SER A 70 3.94 13.85 -35.29
N PRO A 71 5.04 14.42 -34.78
CA PRO A 71 5.59 15.68 -35.31
C PRO A 71 6.10 15.54 -36.76
N PHE A 72 6.32 14.32 -37.23
CA PHE A 72 6.79 14.04 -38.60
C PHE A 72 5.66 13.97 -39.63
N GLU A 73 4.41 13.87 -39.20
CA GLU A 73 3.23 13.88 -40.07
C GLU A 73 2.81 15.33 -40.36
N THR A 74 3.44 15.95 -41.36
CA THR A 74 3.26 17.37 -41.73
C THR A 74 1.92 17.71 -42.40
N SER A 75 1.00 16.76 -42.51
CA SER A 75 -0.31 16.94 -43.15
C SER A 75 -1.28 17.71 -42.24
N GLY A 76 -0.99 18.97 -41.95
CA GLY A 76 -1.86 19.85 -41.16
C GLY A 76 -1.17 20.86 -40.23
N GLY A 77 0.17 20.87 -40.15
CA GLY A 77 0.94 21.82 -39.34
C GLY A 77 0.71 21.74 -37.82
N ALA A 78 0.03 20.69 -37.35
CA ALA A 78 -0.28 20.47 -35.95
C ALA A 78 0.01 19.02 -35.54
N TRP A 79 0.65 18.85 -34.39
CA TRP A 79 1.02 17.55 -33.82
C TRP A 79 0.64 17.49 -32.34
N GLU A 80 0.69 16.28 -31.76
CA GLU A 80 0.25 16.03 -30.38
C GLU A 80 1.35 15.43 -29.49
N LEU A 81 2.47 14.97 -30.07
CA LEU A 81 3.68 14.53 -29.37
C LEU A 81 4.85 15.46 -29.72
N GLU A 82 5.34 16.23 -28.76
CA GLU A 82 6.59 16.97 -28.86
C GLU A 82 7.74 16.10 -28.31
N LEU A 83 8.87 16.04 -29.03
CA LEU A 83 10.05 15.27 -28.61
C LEU A 83 11.19 16.19 -28.12
N HIS A 84 11.23 17.45 -28.57
CA HIS A 84 12.30 18.39 -28.23
C HIS A 84 11.75 19.77 -27.79
N PRO A 85 12.37 20.44 -26.80
CA PRO A 85 13.55 20.02 -26.04
C PRO A 85 13.24 18.96 -24.96
N ASN A 86 12.00 18.93 -24.46
CA ASN A 86 11.52 17.96 -23.47
C ASN A 86 10.30 17.23 -24.03
N PRO A 87 10.23 15.89 -23.95
CA PRO A 87 9.07 15.14 -24.41
C PRO A 87 7.77 15.56 -23.72
N ALA A 88 6.71 15.81 -24.50
CA ALA A 88 5.43 16.27 -23.99
C ALA A 88 4.26 15.89 -24.91
N LEU A 89 3.07 15.78 -24.32
CA LEU A 89 1.81 15.53 -25.02
C LEU A 89 0.90 16.73 -24.88
N GLY A 90 0.24 17.11 -25.97
CA GLY A 90 -0.57 18.31 -25.98
C GLY A 90 -1.05 18.70 -27.37
N PHE A 91 -1.16 20.00 -27.58
CA PHE A 91 -1.49 20.58 -28.88
C PHE A 91 -0.39 21.53 -29.29
N PHE A 92 0.28 21.19 -30.39
CA PHE A 92 1.43 21.92 -30.88
C PHE A 92 1.22 22.34 -32.32
N THR A 93 1.73 23.52 -32.65
CA THR A 93 1.85 24.07 -34.00
C THR A 93 3.15 24.86 -34.07
N GLU A 94 3.55 25.34 -35.24
CA GLU A 94 4.73 26.20 -35.38
C GLU A 94 4.69 27.47 -34.51
N THR A 95 3.50 27.92 -34.08
CA THR A 95 3.32 29.19 -33.36
C THR A 95 2.68 29.05 -31.98
N SER A 96 2.23 27.85 -31.59
CA SER A 96 1.47 27.64 -30.36
C SER A 96 1.89 26.35 -29.67
N VAL A 97 2.07 26.46 -28.35
CA VAL A 97 2.45 25.37 -27.45
C VAL A 97 1.41 25.28 -26.34
N ASN A 98 0.75 24.13 -26.23
CA ASN A 98 -0.18 23.83 -25.14
C ASN A 98 0.09 22.42 -24.62
N VAL A 99 0.84 22.33 -23.52
CA VAL A 99 1.26 21.07 -22.91
C VAL A 99 0.19 20.60 -21.93
N ILE A 100 -0.31 19.38 -22.12
CA ILE A 100 -1.30 18.74 -21.23
C ILE A 100 -0.65 17.67 -20.35
N ALA A 101 0.31 16.92 -20.91
CA ALA A 101 1.12 15.98 -20.14
C ALA A 101 2.60 16.18 -20.43
N GLU A 102 3.43 16.31 -19.39
CA GLU A 102 4.87 16.29 -19.55
C GLU A 102 5.39 14.86 -19.39
N VAL A 103 6.34 14.48 -20.25
CA VAL A 103 6.97 13.16 -20.21
C VAL A 103 8.40 13.31 -19.69
N ARG A 104 8.79 12.46 -18.74
CA ARG A 104 10.14 12.36 -18.21
C ARG A 104 10.65 10.94 -18.35
N VAL A 105 11.80 10.79 -18.99
CA VAL A 105 12.49 9.50 -19.15
C VAL A 105 13.59 9.42 -18.11
N ASN A 106 13.45 8.50 -17.16
CA ASN A 106 14.46 8.26 -16.13
C ASN A 106 15.44 7.20 -16.58
N THR A 107 16.68 7.29 -16.09
CA THR A 107 17.65 6.21 -16.26
C THR A 107 17.48 5.12 -15.19
N ALA A 108 17.88 3.90 -15.55
CA ALA A 108 17.98 2.73 -14.67
C ALA A 108 18.52 3.00 -13.25
N GLU A 109 19.49 3.91 -13.21
CA GLU A 109 20.35 4.19 -12.06
C GLU A 109 19.76 5.28 -11.14
N GLU A 110 18.71 5.97 -11.56
CA GLU A 110 18.12 7.11 -10.83
C GLU A 110 17.21 6.71 -9.66
N GLY A 111 17.02 5.42 -9.43
CA GLY A 111 16.27 4.91 -8.28
C GLY A 111 14.75 4.89 -8.50
N ALA A 112 13.98 4.88 -7.41
CA ALA A 112 12.53 4.96 -7.46
C ALA A 112 12.03 6.21 -8.21
N ILE A 113 11.10 6.03 -9.15
CA ILE A 113 10.44 7.10 -9.89
C ILE A 113 9.75 8.08 -8.94
N VAL A 114 10.13 9.36 -9.01
CA VAL A 114 9.50 10.45 -8.24
C VAL A 114 8.67 11.31 -9.17
N LYS A 115 7.55 11.81 -8.66
CA LYS A 115 6.77 12.83 -9.35
C LYS A 115 7.63 14.09 -9.58
N PRO A 116 7.83 14.53 -10.83
CA PRO A 116 8.54 15.77 -11.13
C PRO A 116 7.67 17.00 -10.83
N GLU A 117 8.30 18.16 -10.72
CA GLU A 117 7.57 19.44 -10.73
C GLU A 117 7.17 19.79 -12.16
N PRO A 118 5.92 20.24 -12.41
CA PRO A 118 5.48 20.65 -13.73
C PRO A 118 6.16 21.95 -14.18
N GLU A 119 6.59 22.03 -15.43
CA GLU A 119 7.26 23.20 -16.01
C GLU A 119 6.29 24.18 -16.68
N TYR A 120 5.18 23.68 -17.23
CA TYR A 120 4.19 24.52 -17.93
C TYR A 120 2.99 24.78 -17.03
N GLU A 121 2.31 25.93 -17.13
CA GLU A 121 1.08 26.19 -16.36
C GLU A 121 -0.10 25.30 -16.77
N THR A 122 -0.14 24.86 -18.03
CA THR A 122 -1.23 24.06 -18.61
C THR A 122 -1.13 22.57 -18.29
N THR A 123 0.02 22.07 -17.82
CA THR A 123 0.24 20.64 -17.56
C THR A 123 -0.77 20.11 -16.54
N GLU A 124 -1.56 19.10 -16.88
CA GLU A 124 -2.43 18.41 -15.92
C GLU A 124 -1.78 17.12 -15.42
N TRP A 125 -1.06 16.45 -16.31
CA TRP A 125 -0.52 15.11 -16.11
C TRP A 125 0.99 15.10 -16.21
N LEU A 126 1.63 14.19 -15.48
CA LEU A 126 3.05 13.92 -15.60
C LEU A 126 3.21 12.43 -15.83
N ILE A 127 3.91 12.07 -16.90
CA ILE A 127 4.23 10.69 -17.23
C ILE A 127 5.71 10.52 -16.99
N VAL A 128 6.07 9.64 -16.07
CA VAL A 128 7.47 9.30 -15.82
C VAL A 128 7.67 7.84 -16.18
N LEU A 129 8.66 7.56 -17.01
CA LEU A 129 8.90 6.21 -17.48
C LEU A 129 10.38 5.90 -17.53
N ASP A 130 10.70 4.63 -17.40
CA ASP A 130 11.98 4.05 -17.76
C ASP A 130 11.74 2.77 -18.56
N TYR A 131 12.77 1.95 -18.77
CA TYR A 131 12.66 0.68 -19.50
C TYR A 131 12.04 -0.45 -18.66
N ARG A 132 11.58 -0.20 -17.42
CA ARG A 132 10.94 -1.18 -16.52
C ARG A 132 9.47 -0.86 -16.28
N GLU A 133 9.14 0.41 -16.17
CA GLU A 133 7.79 0.84 -15.84
C GLU A 133 7.45 2.24 -16.35
N ILE A 134 6.14 2.52 -16.39
CA ILE A 134 5.55 3.82 -16.68
C ILE A 134 4.58 4.21 -15.56
N CYS A 135 4.71 5.45 -15.09
CA CYS A 135 3.95 6.03 -13.99
C CYS A 135 3.20 7.28 -14.47
N LEU A 136 1.90 7.32 -14.23
CA LEU A 136 1.04 8.48 -14.48
C LEU A 136 0.73 9.18 -13.15
N TYR A 137 1.07 10.46 -13.06
CA TYR A 137 0.76 11.35 -11.95
C TYR A 137 -0.17 12.47 -12.42
N HIS A 138 -0.95 13.01 -11.50
CA HIS A 138 -1.72 14.24 -11.69
C HIS A 138 -1.05 15.40 -10.95
N ARG A 139 -1.04 16.61 -11.52
CA ARG A 139 -0.43 17.82 -10.93
C ARG A 139 -0.86 18.04 -9.48
N ASP A 140 -2.16 18.01 -9.23
CA ASP A 140 -2.72 18.44 -7.94
C ASP A 140 -2.82 17.32 -6.90
N VAL A 141 -2.35 16.11 -7.21
CA VAL A 141 -2.36 14.96 -6.28
C VAL A 141 -0.95 14.75 -5.71
N SER A 142 -0.84 14.34 -4.45
CA SER A 142 0.46 14.04 -3.81
C SER A 142 1.29 13.06 -4.64
N SER A 143 2.62 13.20 -4.59
CA SER A 143 3.57 12.30 -5.26
C SER A 143 3.45 10.85 -4.80
N LEU A 144 2.81 10.60 -3.65
CA LEU A 144 2.48 9.28 -3.13
C LEU A 144 1.38 8.56 -3.91
N PHE A 145 0.69 9.23 -4.83
CA PHE A 145 -0.37 8.61 -5.63
C PHE A 145 0.03 8.62 -7.10
N CYS A 146 0.09 7.44 -7.71
CA CYS A 146 0.28 7.31 -9.14
C CYS A 146 -0.30 6.01 -9.69
N GLN A 147 -0.69 6.05 -10.96
CA GLN A 147 -1.03 4.83 -11.67
C GLN A 147 0.22 4.29 -12.36
N ARG A 148 0.59 3.07 -11.99
CA ARG A 148 1.83 2.43 -12.46
C ARG A 148 1.50 1.23 -13.35
N PHE A 149 2.35 1.01 -14.34
CA PHE A 149 2.38 -0.18 -15.16
C PHE A 149 3.83 -0.62 -15.33
N SER A 150 4.19 -1.81 -14.88
CA SER A 150 5.45 -2.41 -15.33
C SER A 150 5.28 -2.89 -16.75
N TRP A 151 6.33 -2.85 -17.57
CA TRP A 151 6.24 -3.37 -18.94
C TRP A 151 5.84 -4.85 -18.93
N GLU A 152 6.37 -5.63 -17.99
CA GLU A 152 5.98 -7.04 -17.78
C GLU A 152 4.48 -7.20 -17.57
N SER A 153 3.86 -6.32 -16.76
CA SER A 153 2.42 -6.37 -16.54
C SER A 153 1.61 -6.09 -17.80
N LEU A 154 2.15 -5.30 -18.74
CA LEU A 154 1.50 -5.01 -20.02
C LEU A 154 1.55 -6.17 -21.02
N ALA A 155 2.21 -7.28 -20.69
CA ALA A 155 2.05 -8.55 -21.40
C ALA A 155 0.68 -9.21 -21.14
N ASP A 156 -0.07 -8.74 -20.14
CA ASP A 156 -1.47 -9.10 -19.93
C ASP A 156 -2.40 -8.14 -20.68
N LEU A 157 -3.35 -8.68 -21.44
CA LEU A 157 -4.23 -7.88 -22.30
C LEU A 157 -5.12 -6.94 -21.50
N ASP A 158 -5.56 -7.33 -20.30
CA ASP A 158 -6.45 -6.50 -19.49
C ASP A 158 -5.67 -5.37 -18.81
N GLN A 159 -4.43 -5.61 -18.37
CA GLN A 159 -3.52 -4.52 -17.97
C GLN A 159 -3.22 -3.59 -19.15
N PHE A 160 -2.98 -4.11 -20.35
CA PHE A 160 -2.77 -3.30 -21.55
C PHE A 160 -3.99 -2.44 -21.90
N LYS A 161 -5.21 -2.97 -21.80
CA LYS A 161 -6.44 -2.19 -21.98
C LYS A 161 -6.56 -1.06 -20.96
N ALA A 162 -6.20 -1.30 -19.71
CA ALA A 162 -6.20 -0.26 -18.68
C ALA A 162 -5.16 0.83 -18.99
N PHE A 163 -3.94 0.43 -19.36
CA PHE A 163 -2.88 1.33 -19.81
C PHE A 163 -3.33 2.18 -21.00
N TYR A 164 -3.84 1.55 -22.06
CA TYR A 164 -4.35 2.23 -23.24
C TYR A 164 -5.47 3.19 -22.87
N PHE A 165 -6.47 2.73 -22.10
CA PHE A 165 -7.59 3.58 -21.70
C PHE A 165 -7.13 4.82 -20.93
N LEU A 166 -6.14 4.72 -20.05
CA LEU A 166 -5.72 5.85 -19.23
C LEU A 166 -4.82 6.85 -19.99
N LEU A 167 -3.96 6.34 -20.88
CA LEU A 167 -2.94 7.16 -21.55
C LEU A 167 -3.21 7.47 -23.02
N SER A 168 -4.23 6.90 -23.67
CA SER A 168 -4.46 7.15 -25.10
C SER A 168 -4.81 8.61 -25.38
N ARG A 169 -4.53 9.05 -26.62
CA ARG A 169 -4.95 10.35 -27.13
C ARG A 169 -6.45 10.63 -26.93
N ARG A 170 -7.29 9.58 -27.00
CA ARG A 170 -8.76 9.70 -26.90
C ARG A 170 -9.26 9.93 -25.48
N THR A 171 -8.41 9.78 -24.47
CA THR A 171 -8.81 9.77 -23.07
C THR A 171 -8.00 10.71 -22.20
N LEU A 172 -6.68 10.82 -22.42
CA LEU A 172 -5.80 11.72 -21.68
C LEU A 172 -5.90 13.17 -22.14
N LEU A 173 -5.94 13.41 -23.47
CA LEU A 173 -6.10 14.75 -24.03
C LEU A 173 -7.58 15.19 -24.05
N ARG A 174 -7.78 16.51 -24.07
CA ARG A 174 -9.08 17.15 -24.32
C ARG A 174 -9.44 17.04 -25.81
N GLY A 175 -10.67 17.38 -26.19
CA GLY A 175 -11.11 17.31 -27.59
C GLY A 175 -10.37 18.29 -28.53
N ILE A 176 -10.07 19.49 -28.02
CA ILE A 176 -9.34 20.58 -28.71
C ILE A 176 -8.48 21.35 -27.71
N ALA A 177 -7.52 22.11 -28.22
CA ALA A 177 -6.70 23.02 -27.42
C ALA A 177 -7.57 24.03 -26.65
N ASN A 178 -7.20 24.31 -25.39
CA ASN A 178 -7.87 25.28 -24.50
C ASN A 178 -9.36 24.99 -24.18
N SER A 179 -9.89 23.80 -24.50
CA SER A 179 -11.26 23.43 -24.10
C SER A 179 -11.40 23.45 -22.58
N GLU A 180 -12.49 23.98 -22.03
CA GLU A 180 -12.81 23.84 -20.60
C GLU A 180 -13.28 22.41 -20.23
N GLU A 181 -13.62 21.59 -21.23
CA GLU A 181 -14.04 20.21 -21.02
C GLU A 181 -12.88 19.36 -20.51
N ARG A 182 -13.12 18.62 -19.42
CA ARG A 182 -12.13 17.72 -18.83
C ARG A 182 -11.93 16.48 -19.71
N SER A 183 -10.72 15.94 -19.68
CA SER A 183 -10.45 14.68 -20.36
C SER A 183 -11.17 13.51 -19.66
N ARG A 184 -11.32 12.38 -20.37
CA ARG A 184 -11.96 11.19 -19.78
C ARG A 184 -11.16 10.64 -18.62
N THR A 185 -9.84 10.73 -18.69
CA THR A 185 -8.94 10.32 -17.60
C THR A 185 -9.10 11.24 -16.38
N THR A 186 -9.25 12.55 -16.56
CA THR A 186 -9.52 13.49 -15.45
C THR A 186 -10.88 13.23 -14.81
N HIS A 187 -11.94 13.00 -15.60
CA HIS A 187 -13.25 12.63 -15.04
C HIS A 187 -13.23 11.31 -14.27
N LEU A 188 -12.46 10.32 -14.72
CA LEU A 188 -12.29 9.07 -13.98
C LEU A 188 -11.57 9.29 -12.63
N LEU A 189 -10.60 10.21 -12.58
CA LEU A 189 -9.93 10.58 -11.32
C LEU A 189 -10.92 11.18 -10.32
N GLU A 190 -11.75 12.13 -10.77
CA GLU A 190 -12.79 12.75 -9.95
C GLU A 190 -13.81 11.73 -9.45
N GLU A 191 -14.29 10.84 -10.34
CA GLU A 191 -15.20 9.74 -9.99
C GLU A 191 -14.57 8.78 -8.95
N SER A 192 -13.28 8.48 -9.11
CA SER A 192 -12.53 7.63 -8.17
C SER A 192 -12.44 8.27 -6.78
N HIS A 193 -12.04 9.54 -6.70
CA HIS A 193 -11.94 10.26 -5.42
C HIS A 193 -13.29 10.40 -4.71
N GLN A 194 -14.36 10.65 -5.48
CA GLN A 194 -15.71 10.72 -4.91
C GLN A 194 -16.13 9.37 -4.33
N LEU A 195 -15.96 8.29 -5.10
CA LEU A 195 -16.33 6.94 -4.68
C LEU A 195 -15.56 6.50 -3.41
N GLU A 196 -14.25 6.73 -3.38
CA GLU A 196 -13.43 6.42 -2.21
C GLU A 196 -13.84 7.21 -0.97
N SER A 197 -14.21 8.48 -1.14
CA SER A 197 -14.73 9.31 -0.05
C SER A 197 -16.06 8.78 0.49
N GLU A 198 -16.93 8.28 -0.38
CA GLU A 198 -18.19 7.65 0.01
C GLU A 198 -17.96 6.32 0.75
N PHE A 199 -17.07 5.45 0.24
CA PHE A 199 -16.70 4.21 0.93
C PHE A 199 -16.11 4.47 2.30
N LEU A 200 -15.13 5.38 2.41
CA LEU A 200 -14.53 5.75 3.69
C LEU A 200 -15.59 6.24 4.68
N LYS A 201 -16.46 7.16 4.27
CA LYS A 201 -17.51 7.71 5.14
C LYS A 201 -18.47 6.61 5.63
N ASN A 202 -18.90 5.74 4.73
CA ASN A 202 -19.84 4.66 5.04
C ASN A 202 -19.20 3.63 5.96
N PHE A 203 -18.02 3.12 5.60
CA PHE A 203 -17.29 2.13 6.37
C PHE A 203 -16.93 2.65 7.77
N TYR A 204 -16.32 3.84 7.83
CA TYR A 204 -15.92 4.48 9.08
C TYR A 204 -17.10 4.68 10.04
N SER A 205 -18.25 5.10 9.52
CA SER A 205 -19.47 5.29 10.32
C SER A 205 -19.91 4.01 11.03
N HIS A 206 -19.88 2.87 10.34
CA HIS A 206 -20.26 1.58 10.90
C HIS A 206 -19.22 1.09 11.91
N TYR A 207 -17.96 1.11 11.51
CA TYR A 207 -16.84 0.69 12.35
C TYR A 207 -16.80 1.47 13.68
N TYR A 208 -16.90 2.81 13.61
CA TYR A 208 -16.93 3.70 14.77
C TYR A 208 -18.04 3.33 15.76
N LYS A 209 -19.25 3.09 15.24
CA LYS A 209 -20.42 2.79 16.04
C LYS A 209 -20.23 1.47 16.81
N ILE A 210 -19.77 0.44 16.11
CA ILE A 210 -19.51 -0.88 16.70
C ILE A 210 -18.44 -0.77 17.79
N ARG A 211 -17.31 -0.10 17.50
CA ARG A 211 -16.26 0.14 18.48
C ARG A 211 -16.77 0.84 19.73
N SER A 212 -17.54 1.90 19.55
CA SER A 212 -18.09 2.67 20.67
C SER A 212 -19.03 1.85 21.55
N GLN A 213 -19.80 0.94 20.95
CA GLN A 213 -20.68 0.03 21.69
C GLN A 213 -19.89 -1.05 22.43
N LEU A 214 -18.89 -1.65 21.79
CA LEU A 214 -17.99 -2.63 22.42
C LEU A 214 -17.27 -2.03 23.63
N ILE A 215 -16.70 -0.82 23.49
CA ILE A 215 -16.01 -0.16 24.61
C ILE A 215 -16.96 0.07 25.80
N LYS A 216 -18.21 0.49 25.53
CA LYS A 216 -19.21 0.72 26.59
C LYS A 216 -19.60 -0.59 27.29
N ASP A 217 -19.89 -1.63 26.51
CA ASP A 217 -20.28 -2.94 27.05
C ASP A 217 -19.14 -3.59 27.83
N PHE A 218 -17.93 -3.62 27.27
CA PHE A 218 -16.75 -4.19 27.94
C PHE A 218 -16.41 -3.46 29.22
N ARG A 219 -16.43 -2.12 29.21
CA ARG A 219 -16.20 -1.35 30.43
C ARG A 219 -17.22 -1.67 31.51
N TYR A 220 -18.50 -1.72 31.16
CA TYR A 220 -19.56 -2.04 32.12
C TYR A 220 -19.33 -3.41 32.77
N ARG A 221 -19.00 -4.44 31.98
CA ARG A 221 -18.70 -5.78 32.48
C ARG A 221 -17.45 -5.80 33.37
N LEU A 222 -16.39 -5.12 32.97
CA LEU A 222 -15.15 -5.04 33.76
C LEU A 222 -15.37 -4.35 35.11
N GLN A 223 -16.24 -3.33 35.15
CA GLN A 223 -16.61 -2.67 36.41
C GLN A 223 -17.41 -3.59 37.34
N LEU A 224 -18.28 -4.44 36.79
CA LEU A 224 -18.98 -5.46 37.59
C LEU A 224 -18.00 -6.47 38.20
N LEU A 225 -17.01 -6.92 37.42
CA LEU A 225 -15.97 -7.86 37.88
C LEU A 225 -15.03 -7.26 38.94
N ALA A 226 -14.84 -5.94 38.94
CA ALA A 226 -14.04 -5.24 39.93
C ALA A 226 -14.71 -5.18 41.33
N HIS A 227 -15.99 -5.54 41.44
CA HIS A 227 -16.69 -5.56 42.74
C HIS A 227 -16.39 -6.84 43.56
N PRO A 228 -16.06 -6.73 44.86
CA PRO A 228 -15.56 -7.84 45.69
C PRO A 228 -16.50 -9.05 45.83
N SER A 229 -17.80 -8.87 45.61
CA SER A 229 -18.81 -9.90 45.84
C SER A 229 -18.92 -10.92 44.70
N GLN A 230 -18.36 -10.64 43.51
CA GLN A 230 -18.45 -11.52 42.32
C GLN A 230 -17.08 -12.07 41.86
N SER A 231 -15.97 -11.61 42.42
CA SER A 231 -14.60 -11.95 41.99
C SER A 231 -14.12 -13.37 42.35
N VAL A 232 -14.97 -14.20 42.95
CA VAL A 232 -14.58 -15.52 43.49
C VAL A 232 -14.32 -16.56 42.38
N GLN A 233 -14.79 -16.34 41.15
CA GLN A 233 -14.69 -17.34 40.06
C GLN A 233 -13.61 -17.05 39.00
N THR A 234 -13.02 -15.86 38.98
CA THR A 234 -11.97 -15.50 38.02
C THR A 234 -10.76 -14.97 38.78
N ASN A 235 -9.60 -15.64 38.70
CA ASN A 235 -8.31 -15.21 39.27
C ASN A 235 -7.76 -13.87 38.70
N LEU A 236 -8.61 -13.04 38.08
CA LEU A 236 -8.27 -11.76 37.47
C LEU A 236 -8.63 -10.64 38.45
N GLN A 237 -7.62 -10.01 39.07
CA GLN A 237 -7.81 -8.78 39.84
C GLN A 237 -7.80 -7.58 38.89
N ILE A 238 -8.98 -7.09 38.54
CA ILE A 238 -9.14 -5.91 37.68
C ILE A 238 -9.52 -4.71 38.56
N LYS A 239 -8.71 -3.64 38.52
CA LYS A 239 -9.05 -2.40 39.20
C LYS A 239 -10.08 -1.61 38.39
N ALA A 240 -11.04 -0.98 39.07
CA ALA A 240 -12.08 -0.19 38.42
C ALA A 240 -11.52 1.00 37.63
N GLU A 241 -10.38 1.55 38.04
CA GLU A 241 -9.67 2.65 37.34
C GLU A 241 -9.11 2.23 35.99
N ASP A 242 -8.66 0.97 35.86
CA ASP A 242 -8.07 0.43 34.63
C ASP A 242 -9.12 -0.08 33.64
N ALA A 243 -10.38 -0.24 34.07
CA ALA A 243 -11.45 -0.85 33.29
C ALA A 243 -11.68 -0.18 31.93
N ILE A 244 -11.52 1.15 31.84
CA ILE A 244 -11.65 1.87 30.55
C ILE A 244 -10.47 1.58 29.62
N ALA A 245 -9.24 1.57 30.13
CA ALA A 245 -8.06 1.29 29.32
C ALA A 245 -8.13 -0.14 28.75
N ILE A 246 -8.48 -1.10 29.61
CA ILE A 246 -8.68 -2.50 29.21
C ILE A 246 -9.82 -2.62 28.20
N ALA A 247 -10.97 -1.97 28.43
CA ALA A 247 -12.10 -2.03 27.50
C ALA A 247 -11.75 -1.48 26.11
N ILE A 248 -10.97 -0.39 26.04
CA ILE A 248 -10.52 0.19 24.77
C ILE A 248 -9.62 -0.80 24.03
N TYR A 249 -8.60 -1.32 24.71
CA TYR A 249 -7.66 -2.27 24.14
C TYR A 249 -8.38 -3.53 23.63
N GLN A 250 -9.25 -4.14 24.45
CA GLN A 250 -9.94 -5.37 24.07
C GLN A 250 -10.96 -5.17 22.93
N ALA A 251 -11.65 -4.03 22.89
CA ALA A 251 -12.53 -3.68 21.77
C ALA A 251 -11.73 -3.49 20.47
N GLN A 252 -10.58 -2.82 20.54
CA GLN A 252 -9.73 -2.59 19.38
C GLN A 252 -9.08 -3.89 18.88
N LYS A 253 -8.59 -4.75 19.79
CA LYS A 253 -8.04 -6.06 19.47
C LYS A 253 -9.06 -6.95 18.75
N LEU A 254 -10.29 -7.02 19.27
CA LEU A 254 -11.38 -7.74 18.61
C LEU A 254 -11.63 -7.21 17.19
N LEU A 255 -11.72 -5.89 17.01
CA LEU A 255 -11.95 -5.32 15.69
C LEU A 255 -10.77 -5.53 14.74
N ASN A 256 -9.53 -5.49 15.24
CA ASN A 256 -8.33 -5.82 14.47
C ASN A 256 -8.36 -7.26 13.96
N ARG A 257 -8.79 -8.23 14.79
CA ARG A 257 -8.99 -9.64 14.38
C ARG A 257 -10.02 -9.75 13.26
N ILE A 258 -11.14 -9.03 13.37
CA ILE A 258 -12.20 -9.03 12.35
C ILE A 258 -11.73 -8.39 11.05
N LEU A 259 -11.03 -7.26 11.11
CA LEU A 259 -10.45 -6.61 9.93
C LEU A 259 -9.45 -7.53 9.22
N PHE A 260 -8.58 -8.21 9.97
CA PHE A 260 -7.64 -9.18 9.40
C PHE A 260 -8.36 -10.31 8.68
N ILE A 261 -9.39 -10.90 9.31
CA ILE A 261 -10.15 -12.00 8.70
C ILE A 261 -10.86 -11.54 7.44
N ALA A 262 -11.63 -10.45 7.50
CA ALA A 262 -12.35 -9.92 6.34
C ALA A 262 -11.40 -9.60 5.18
N TYR A 263 -10.26 -9.00 5.49
CA TYR A 263 -9.21 -8.73 4.51
C TYR A 263 -8.66 -10.01 3.85
N CYS A 264 -8.41 -11.05 4.64
CA CYS A 264 -7.89 -12.31 4.13
C CYS A 264 -8.95 -13.13 3.35
N GLU A 265 -10.22 -13.04 3.73
CA GLU A 265 -11.35 -13.66 3.00
C GLU A 265 -11.43 -13.14 1.56
N ASP A 266 -11.45 -11.81 1.40
CA ASP A 266 -11.60 -11.18 0.07
C ASP A 266 -10.36 -11.33 -0.82
N ARG A 267 -9.20 -11.66 -0.22
CA ARG A 267 -7.95 -11.97 -0.93
C ARG A 267 -7.67 -13.46 -1.07
N GLN A 268 -8.62 -14.33 -0.68
CA GLN A 268 -8.48 -15.79 -0.77
C GLN A 268 -7.30 -16.36 0.04
N LEU A 269 -6.84 -15.62 1.06
CA LEU A 269 -5.85 -16.07 2.04
C LEU A 269 -6.51 -16.91 3.14
N LEU A 270 -7.81 -16.69 3.37
CA LEU A 270 -8.67 -17.52 4.20
C LEU A 270 -9.91 -17.96 3.39
N PRO A 271 -10.59 -19.06 3.79
CA PRO A 271 -11.88 -19.42 3.21
C PRO A 271 -12.87 -18.26 3.28
N ALA A 272 -13.68 -18.06 2.24
CA ALA A 272 -14.64 -16.96 2.20
C ALA A 272 -15.74 -17.13 3.25
N ASN A 273 -16.27 -16.01 3.75
CA ASN A 273 -17.45 -15.93 4.62
C ASN A 273 -17.33 -16.58 6.01
N LEU A 274 -16.14 -16.81 6.58
CA LEU A 274 -15.99 -17.44 7.90
C LEU A 274 -16.83 -16.74 8.98
N ILE A 275 -16.73 -15.41 9.09
CA ILE A 275 -17.49 -14.66 10.11
C ILE A 275 -18.99 -14.72 9.86
N LYS A 276 -19.40 -14.63 8.59
CA LYS A 276 -20.80 -14.70 8.20
C LYS A 276 -21.38 -16.08 8.50
N ASP A 277 -20.69 -17.13 8.11
CA ASP A 277 -21.09 -18.52 8.31
C ASP A 277 -21.14 -18.86 9.80
N ALA A 278 -20.16 -18.39 10.59
CA ALA A 278 -20.19 -18.56 12.04
C ALA A 278 -21.36 -17.83 12.73
N TYR A 279 -21.81 -16.70 12.18
CA TYR A 279 -23.01 -16.01 12.67
C TYR A 279 -24.30 -16.75 12.29
N GLU A 280 -24.36 -17.30 11.08
CA GLU A 280 -25.54 -17.98 10.54
C GLU A 280 -25.64 -19.45 10.99
N PHE A 281 -24.56 -19.99 11.55
CA PHE A 281 -24.50 -21.35 12.05
C PHE A 281 -25.41 -21.57 13.26
N VAL A 282 -26.29 -22.57 13.14
CA VAL A 282 -27.13 -23.07 14.22
C VAL A 282 -26.68 -24.48 14.57
N ASN A 283 -26.19 -24.67 15.79
CA ASN A 283 -25.82 -26.00 16.28
C ASN A 283 -27.10 -26.77 16.67
N PRO A 284 -27.43 -27.90 15.99
CA PRO A 284 -28.67 -28.63 16.24
C PRO A 284 -28.64 -29.45 17.54
N TYR A 285 -27.48 -29.60 18.19
CA TYR A 285 -27.30 -30.44 19.38
C TYR A 285 -27.25 -29.62 20.67
N ILE A 286 -26.60 -28.46 20.65
CA ILE A 286 -26.38 -27.60 21.82
C ILE A 286 -26.54 -26.15 21.38
N GLU A 287 -27.46 -25.41 22.00
CA GLU A 287 -27.56 -23.97 21.82
C GLU A 287 -26.29 -23.30 22.37
N GLN A 288 -25.57 -22.59 21.51
CA GLN A 288 -24.33 -21.91 21.86
C GLN A 288 -24.34 -20.47 21.36
N PRO A 289 -23.80 -19.51 22.14
CA PRO A 289 -23.71 -18.12 21.69
C PRO A 289 -22.84 -17.98 20.45
N ILE A 290 -23.15 -17.00 19.60
CA ILE A 290 -22.39 -16.73 18.36
C ILE A 290 -20.93 -16.38 18.67
N TRP A 291 -20.68 -15.76 19.83
CA TRP A 291 -19.34 -15.42 20.28
C TRP A 291 -18.41 -16.62 20.38
N GLU A 292 -18.91 -17.80 20.75
CA GLU A 292 -18.08 -19.02 20.79
C GLU A 292 -17.62 -19.44 19.38
N ASN A 293 -18.45 -19.23 18.36
CA ASN A 293 -18.09 -19.52 16.97
C ASN A 293 -16.98 -18.57 16.49
N TYR A 294 -17.07 -17.28 16.82
CA TYR A 294 -16.04 -16.31 16.46
C TYR A 294 -14.71 -16.63 17.15
N LYS A 295 -14.73 -17.00 18.43
CA LYS A 295 -13.53 -17.45 19.15
C LYS A 295 -12.90 -18.69 18.53
N ALA A 296 -13.72 -19.63 18.04
CA ALA A 296 -13.21 -20.81 17.32
C ALA A 296 -12.44 -20.39 16.06
N ILE A 297 -12.99 -19.46 15.26
CA ILE A 297 -12.30 -18.91 14.08
C ILE A 297 -10.97 -18.24 14.47
N PHE A 298 -10.94 -17.45 15.54
CA PHE A 298 -9.68 -16.84 16.00
C PHE A 298 -8.63 -17.91 16.35
N GLY A 299 -9.06 -19.00 16.98
CA GLY A 299 -8.21 -20.16 17.25
C GLY A 299 -7.72 -20.86 15.98
N TRP A 300 -8.56 -20.94 14.95
CA TRP A 300 -8.19 -21.50 13.64
C TRP A 300 -7.19 -20.62 12.90
N VAL A 301 -7.34 -19.30 12.94
CA VAL A 301 -6.37 -18.37 12.34
C VAL A 301 -5.04 -18.48 13.08
N GLN A 302 -5.03 -18.57 14.42
CA GLN A 302 -3.80 -18.67 15.20
C GLN A 302 -3.03 -19.99 14.94
N ASN A 303 -3.73 -21.12 14.90
CA ASN A 303 -3.10 -22.46 14.96
C ASN A 303 -3.29 -23.30 13.68
N GLY A 304 -4.05 -22.79 12.72
CA GLY A 304 -4.56 -23.56 11.59
C GLY A 304 -5.78 -24.40 11.93
N ASN A 305 -6.48 -24.87 10.90
CA ASN A 305 -7.55 -25.85 11.02
C ASN A 305 -7.63 -26.72 9.76
N ALA A 306 -7.07 -27.93 9.83
CA ALA A 306 -7.08 -28.90 8.73
C ALA A 306 -8.45 -29.56 8.50
N ASN A 307 -9.37 -29.48 9.47
CA ASN A 307 -10.66 -30.16 9.45
C ASN A 307 -11.81 -29.28 8.93
N TYR A 308 -11.54 -28.00 8.62
CA TYR A 308 -12.51 -27.16 7.94
C TYR A 308 -12.62 -27.57 6.47
N SER A 309 -13.77 -27.30 5.84
CA SER A 309 -14.07 -27.71 4.46
C SER A 309 -12.98 -27.30 3.46
N MET A 310 -12.38 -26.13 3.67
CA MET A 310 -11.09 -25.76 3.10
C MET A 310 -10.08 -25.58 4.24
N PRO A 311 -8.93 -26.29 4.23
CA PRO A 311 -7.93 -26.17 5.28
C PRO A 311 -7.49 -24.72 5.51
N ILE A 312 -7.48 -24.31 6.77
CA ILE A 312 -7.01 -22.97 7.18
C ILE A 312 -5.55 -23.09 7.60
N ASN A 313 -4.67 -22.32 6.95
CA ASN A 313 -3.29 -22.18 7.35
C ASN A 313 -3.17 -21.32 8.61
N ALA A 314 -2.15 -21.60 9.42
CA ALA A 314 -1.87 -20.82 10.62
C ALA A 314 -1.22 -19.47 10.27
N TYR A 315 -1.71 -18.40 10.90
CA TYR A 315 -1.16 -17.06 10.93
C TYR A 315 -0.81 -16.67 12.38
N PRO A 316 0.24 -17.29 12.96
CA PRO A 316 0.59 -17.06 14.36
C PRO A 316 0.99 -15.60 14.56
N SER A 317 0.23 -14.90 15.40
CA SER A 317 0.51 -13.51 15.77
C SER A 317 -0.02 -13.20 17.18
N GLY A 318 0.56 -12.21 17.84
CA GLY A 318 0.05 -11.67 19.09
C GLY A 318 -1.39 -11.16 18.99
N LEU A 319 -1.83 -10.78 17.78
CA LEU A 319 -3.21 -10.37 17.49
C LEU A 319 -4.21 -11.51 17.76
N PHE A 320 -3.90 -12.75 17.35
CA PHE A 320 -4.77 -13.92 17.52
C PHE A 320 -4.37 -14.80 18.72
N ALA A 321 -3.27 -14.48 19.41
CA ALA A 321 -2.93 -15.11 20.67
C ALA A 321 -4.08 -14.99 21.70
N ARG A 322 -4.26 -16.06 22.49
CA ARG A 322 -5.34 -16.14 23.48
C ARG A 322 -5.21 -15.02 24.51
N ASP A 323 -6.29 -14.28 24.70
CA ASP A 323 -6.39 -13.19 25.66
C ASP A 323 -7.32 -13.60 26.82
N PRO A 324 -6.82 -13.75 28.06
CA PRO A 324 -7.65 -14.18 29.19
C PRO A 324 -8.82 -13.25 29.48
N ILE A 325 -8.70 -11.94 29.19
CA ILE A 325 -9.76 -10.97 29.46
C ILE A 325 -10.81 -11.06 28.34
N LEU A 326 -10.40 -10.91 27.08
CA LEU A 326 -11.35 -10.91 25.96
C LEU A 326 -11.99 -12.27 25.71
N ASP A 327 -11.23 -13.36 25.81
CA ASP A 327 -11.72 -14.68 25.40
C ASP A 327 -12.40 -15.46 26.54
N ARG A 328 -12.20 -15.05 27.82
CA ARG A 328 -12.80 -15.71 28.99
C ARG A 328 -13.63 -14.80 29.90
N ALA A 329 -13.16 -13.60 30.23
CA ALA A 329 -13.84 -12.72 31.18
C ALA A 329 -14.93 -11.85 30.53
N LEU A 330 -14.73 -11.48 29.27
CA LEU A 330 -15.70 -10.73 28.47
C LEU A 330 -16.55 -11.67 27.60
N PHE A 331 -17.70 -11.14 27.19
CA PHE A 331 -18.64 -11.80 26.30
C PHE A 331 -19.25 -10.76 25.35
N VAL A 332 -19.39 -11.12 24.07
CA VAL A 332 -20.02 -10.27 23.05
C VAL A 332 -21.41 -10.82 22.75
N GLY A 333 -22.46 -10.06 23.06
CA GLY A 333 -23.84 -10.49 22.78
C GLY A 333 -24.14 -10.66 21.29
N ASP A 334 -25.11 -11.51 20.97
CA ASP A 334 -25.43 -11.89 19.58
C ASP A 334 -25.81 -10.69 18.70
N GLU A 335 -26.42 -9.65 19.25
CA GLU A 335 -26.70 -8.40 18.52
C GLU A 335 -25.42 -7.63 18.17
N LEU A 336 -24.41 -7.62 19.06
CA LEU A 336 -23.10 -7.05 18.72
C LEU A 336 -22.35 -7.94 17.73
N CYS A 337 -22.46 -9.28 17.85
CA CYS A 337 -21.92 -10.20 16.85
C CYS A 337 -22.54 -9.98 15.47
N ARG A 338 -23.86 -9.72 15.41
CA ARG A 338 -24.57 -9.34 14.18
C ARG A 338 -23.99 -8.05 13.60
N GLN A 339 -23.77 -7.03 14.41
CA GLN A 339 -23.20 -5.77 13.94
C GLN A 339 -21.75 -5.93 13.48
N ILE A 340 -20.94 -6.73 14.18
CA ILE A 340 -19.56 -7.06 13.78
C ILE A 340 -19.54 -7.74 12.41
N LYS A 341 -20.47 -8.68 12.14
CA LYS A 341 -20.61 -9.30 10.83
C LYS A 341 -20.80 -8.28 9.70
N GLU A 342 -21.45 -7.15 9.97
CA GLU A 342 -21.66 -6.11 8.95
C GLU A 342 -20.34 -5.49 8.44
N ILE A 343 -19.24 -5.60 9.21
CA ILE A 343 -17.91 -5.18 8.75
C ILE A 343 -17.46 -6.03 7.56
N THR A 344 -17.81 -7.32 7.53
CA THR A 344 -17.40 -8.25 6.46
C THR A 344 -18.29 -8.16 5.21
N ARG A 345 -19.19 -7.17 5.15
CA ARG A 345 -19.99 -6.88 3.94
C ARG A 345 -19.28 -5.96 2.96
N PHE A 346 -18.25 -5.25 3.43
CA PHE A 346 -17.43 -4.40 2.59
C PHE A 346 -16.39 -5.28 1.90
N ASP A 347 -16.12 -4.98 0.63
CA ASP A 347 -15.09 -5.66 -0.15
C ASP A 347 -13.71 -5.05 0.18
N PHE A 348 -12.87 -5.80 0.88
CA PHE A 348 -11.51 -5.40 1.24
C PHE A 348 -10.48 -5.58 0.12
N CYS A 349 -10.89 -6.16 -1.02
CA CYS A 349 -10.07 -6.20 -2.22
C CYS A 349 -10.26 -4.94 -3.08
N GLU A 350 -11.50 -4.46 -3.22
CA GLU A 350 -11.84 -3.33 -4.10
C GLU A 350 -12.35 -2.08 -3.39
N ASP A 351 -13.27 -2.17 -2.42
CA ASP A 351 -13.93 -1.00 -1.81
C ASP A 351 -13.09 -0.37 -0.70
N ILE A 352 -12.50 -1.20 0.16
CA ILE A 352 -11.66 -0.75 1.26
C ILE A 352 -10.20 -0.82 0.81
N THR A 353 -9.82 0.16 0.01
CA THR A 353 -8.45 0.32 -0.49
C THR A 353 -7.44 0.56 0.64
N ARG A 354 -6.15 0.38 0.33
CA ARG A 354 -5.05 0.55 1.29
C ARG A 354 -5.11 1.89 2.02
N HIS A 355 -5.28 3.01 1.30
CA HIS A 355 -5.32 4.34 1.91
C HIS A 355 -6.60 4.59 2.73
N ILE A 356 -7.71 3.90 2.41
CA ILE A 356 -8.92 3.91 3.27
C ILE A 356 -8.63 3.19 4.59
N LEU A 357 -8.02 2.00 4.58
CA LEU A 357 -7.59 1.30 5.80
C LEU A 357 -6.61 2.14 6.62
N THR A 358 -5.61 2.73 5.98
CA THR A 358 -4.65 3.62 6.64
C THR A 358 -5.36 4.82 7.29
N CYS A 359 -6.33 5.44 6.61
CA CYS A 359 -7.11 6.54 7.17
C CYS A 359 -7.96 6.08 8.36
N LEU A 360 -8.59 4.89 8.29
CA LEU A 360 -9.32 4.30 9.41
C LEU A 360 -8.42 4.16 10.64
N PHE A 361 -7.23 3.59 10.48
CA PHE A 361 -6.27 3.39 11.57
C PHE A 361 -5.76 4.71 12.17
N ASP A 362 -5.42 5.68 11.33
CA ASP A 362 -4.97 7.00 11.76
C ASP A 362 -6.04 7.75 12.56
N GLU A 363 -7.31 7.73 12.10
CA GLU A 363 -8.41 8.33 12.86
C GLU A 363 -8.76 7.52 14.12
N SER A 364 -8.63 6.20 14.08
CA SER A 364 -8.83 5.33 15.23
C SER A 364 -7.95 5.71 16.40
N ILE A 365 -6.64 5.86 16.19
CA ILE A 365 -5.69 6.20 17.25
C ILE A 365 -6.01 7.56 17.87
N LYS A 366 -6.35 8.54 17.03
CA LYS A 366 -6.75 9.88 17.49
C LYS A 366 -7.98 9.80 18.38
N GLU A 367 -8.99 9.02 18.02
CA GLU A 367 -10.21 8.85 18.82
C GLU A 367 -9.97 8.09 20.12
N LEU A 368 -9.23 6.98 20.07
CA LEU A 368 -8.92 6.20 21.27
C LEU A 368 -8.16 7.03 22.30
N SER A 369 -7.24 7.90 21.85
CA SER A 369 -6.55 8.87 22.71
C SER A 369 -7.51 9.87 23.40
N GLN A 370 -8.62 10.22 22.75
CA GLN A 370 -9.64 11.11 23.30
C GLN A 370 -10.55 10.38 24.29
N TYR A 371 -10.91 9.13 24.02
CA TYR A 371 -11.75 8.32 24.91
C TYR A 371 -11.10 8.06 26.26
N ARG A 372 -9.77 7.87 26.28
CA ARG A 372 -8.99 7.75 27.51
C ARG A 372 -9.07 9.00 28.40
N LYS A 373 -9.22 10.19 27.79
CA LYS A 373 -9.28 11.47 28.51
C LYS A 373 -10.68 11.85 28.96
N ASP A 374 -11.67 11.68 28.08
CA ASP A 374 -13.05 12.06 28.35
C ASP A 374 -14.04 11.16 27.57
N LEU A 375 -14.81 10.40 28.33
CA LEU A 375 -15.83 9.47 27.84
C LEU A 375 -17.01 10.13 27.15
N SER A 376 -17.27 11.42 27.40
CA SER A 376 -18.32 12.17 26.68
C SER A 376 -18.03 12.21 25.16
N ASN A 377 -16.76 12.10 24.78
CA ASN A 377 -16.31 12.10 23.39
C ASN A 377 -16.65 10.82 22.62
N LEU A 378 -17.10 9.73 23.27
CA LEU A 378 -17.63 8.55 22.57
C LEU A 378 -18.82 8.88 21.64
N SER A 379 -19.45 10.04 21.82
CA SER A 379 -20.53 10.53 20.95
C SER A 379 -20.06 11.45 19.83
N LYS A 380 -18.83 11.98 19.90
CA LYS A 380 -18.30 12.98 18.96
C LYS A 380 -17.44 12.30 17.90
N ARG A 381 -18.10 11.76 16.88
CA ARG A 381 -17.43 11.12 15.75
C ARG A 381 -16.62 12.14 14.93
N ARG A 382 -15.37 11.81 14.59
CA ARG A 382 -14.57 12.61 13.65
C ARG A 382 -15.03 12.39 12.20
N ILE A 383 -14.80 13.39 11.35
CA ILE A 383 -15.07 13.26 9.90
C ILE A 383 -13.74 12.93 9.23
N PRO A 384 -13.54 11.68 8.78
CA PRO A 384 -12.30 11.30 8.11
C PRO A 384 -12.20 12.02 6.75
N LYS A 385 -10.95 12.25 6.31
CA LYS A 385 -10.65 12.86 5.01
C LYS A 385 -9.58 12.02 4.31
N LEU A 386 -9.73 11.89 3.00
CA LEU A 386 -8.82 11.14 2.16
C LEU A 386 -8.08 12.09 1.20
N PRO A 387 -6.75 11.95 1.03
CA PRO A 387 -5.84 11.19 1.89
C PRO A 387 -5.74 11.79 3.31
N CYS A 388 -5.45 10.95 4.30
CA CYS A 388 -5.23 11.44 5.67
C CYS A 388 -3.87 12.14 5.81
N LYS A 389 -3.70 12.93 6.87
CA LYS A 389 -2.45 13.69 7.09
C LYS A 389 -1.24 12.78 7.22
N ALA A 390 -1.38 11.62 7.88
CA ALA A 390 -0.28 10.68 8.06
C ALA A 390 0.25 10.16 6.72
N ILE A 391 -0.62 9.93 5.73
CA ILE A 391 -0.20 9.57 4.37
C ILE A 391 0.60 10.71 3.75
N LEU A 392 0.04 11.92 3.71
CA LEU A 392 0.72 13.07 3.09
C LEU A 392 2.09 13.35 3.71
N GLN A 393 2.23 13.13 5.02
CA GLN A 393 3.49 13.32 5.73
C GLN A 393 4.50 12.21 5.46
N SER A 394 4.08 10.99 5.08
CA SER A 394 4.99 9.87 4.86
C SER A 394 5.87 10.04 3.62
N GLU A 395 5.61 11.02 2.76
CA GLU A 395 6.51 11.43 1.68
C GLU A 395 7.91 11.82 2.21
N SER A 396 8.00 12.33 3.45
CA SER A 396 9.30 12.60 4.09
C SER A 396 10.16 11.33 4.24
N VAL A 397 9.53 10.17 4.47
CA VAL A 397 10.21 8.88 4.65
C VAL A 397 10.98 8.51 3.39
N ILE A 398 10.36 8.64 2.22
CA ILE A 398 11.00 8.37 0.92
C ILE A 398 12.24 9.26 0.76
N ARG A 399 12.12 10.56 1.04
CA ARG A 399 13.26 11.49 0.91
C ARG A 399 14.41 11.15 1.85
N VAL A 400 14.10 10.86 3.11
CA VAL A 400 15.11 10.52 4.13
C VAL A 400 15.83 9.22 3.77
N LEU A 401 15.11 8.17 3.37
CA LEU A 401 15.72 6.90 2.99
C LEU A 401 16.55 7.02 1.70
N LYS A 402 16.06 7.74 0.69
CA LYS A 402 16.83 8.04 -0.52
C LYS A 402 18.14 8.75 -0.21
N GLN A 403 18.09 9.76 0.65
CA GLN A 403 19.29 10.49 1.06
C GLN A 403 20.26 9.57 1.82
N HIS A 404 19.76 8.76 2.76
CA HIS A 404 20.59 7.88 3.58
C HIS A 404 21.26 6.76 2.76
N LEU A 405 20.55 6.19 1.79
CA LEU A 405 21.06 5.10 0.95
C LEU A 405 21.90 5.60 -0.25
N SER A 406 21.96 6.92 -0.48
CA SER A 406 22.69 7.48 -1.61
C SER A 406 24.18 7.14 -1.58
N ILE A 407 24.73 6.84 -2.77
CA ILE A 407 26.14 6.56 -3.01
C ILE A 407 26.67 7.61 -3.98
N SER A 408 27.88 8.12 -3.72
CA SER A 408 28.54 9.09 -4.61
C SER A 408 28.75 8.50 -6.00
N LYS A 409 28.26 9.16 -7.05
CA LYS A 409 28.47 8.70 -8.44
C LYS A 409 29.95 8.81 -8.80
N ILE A 410 30.56 7.73 -9.26
CA ILE A 410 31.91 7.73 -9.84
C ILE A 410 31.83 8.33 -11.25
N PRO A 411 32.74 9.25 -11.65
CA PRO A 411 32.76 9.81 -13.01
C PRO A 411 32.98 8.72 -14.06
N ARG A 412 32.13 8.69 -15.10
CA ARG A 412 32.15 7.67 -16.16
C ARG A 412 33.27 7.93 -17.18
N ASP A 413 33.96 6.88 -17.62
CA ASP A 413 34.93 6.94 -18.74
C ASP A 413 34.86 5.63 -19.58
N GLY A 414 33.93 5.55 -20.54
CA GLY A 414 33.79 4.43 -21.52
C GLY A 414 32.91 3.22 -21.12
N ASP A 415 32.42 2.46 -22.11
CA ASP A 415 31.39 1.39 -21.94
C ASP A 415 31.81 0.18 -21.09
N ARG A 416 33.04 -0.34 -21.22
CA ARG A 416 33.48 -1.48 -20.39
C ARG A 416 33.66 -1.11 -18.92
N ARG A 417 34.00 0.15 -18.65
CA ARG A 417 34.05 0.69 -17.29
C ARG A 417 32.63 0.91 -16.76
N PHE A 418 31.69 1.34 -17.62
CA PHE A 418 30.28 1.50 -17.25
C PHE A 418 29.67 0.22 -16.64
N THR A 419 29.81 -0.96 -17.28
CA THR A 419 29.27 -2.20 -16.70
C THR A 419 29.87 -2.56 -15.34
N GLN A 420 31.18 -2.40 -15.17
CA GLN A 420 31.87 -2.69 -13.92
C GLN A 420 31.50 -1.69 -12.82
N ASP A 421 31.41 -0.40 -13.16
CA ASP A 421 31.03 0.67 -12.24
C ASP A 421 29.57 0.51 -11.78
N THR A 422 28.64 0.16 -12.68
CA THR A 422 27.24 -0.11 -12.34
C THR A 422 27.12 -1.35 -11.45
N LEU A 423 27.88 -2.42 -11.72
CA LEU A 423 27.90 -3.62 -10.87
C LEU A 423 28.41 -3.29 -9.46
N ALA A 424 29.53 -2.57 -9.35
CA ALA A 424 30.09 -2.16 -8.07
C ALA A 424 29.12 -1.27 -7.27
N TYR A 425 28.48 -0.30 -7.94
CA TYR A 425 27.41 0.51 -7.35
C TYR A 425 26.26 -0.35 -6.82
N CYS A 426 25.79 -1.32 -7.62
CA CYS A 426 24.65 -2.16 -7.22
C CYS A 426 25.00 -3.06 -6.03
N GLN A 427 26.21 -3.62 -5.99
CA GLN A 427 26.70 -4.42 -4.87
C GLN A 427 26.79 -3.58 -3.59
N GLU A 428 27.39 -2.39 -3.66
CA GLU A 428 27.45 -1.49 -2.50
C GLU A 428 26.05 -1.07 -2.03
N TYR A 429 25.15 -0.75 -2.96
CA TYR A 429 23.78 -0.37 -2.63
C TYR A 429 22.99 -1.53 -2.02
N GLN A 430 23.16 -2.75 -2.53
CA GLN A 430 22.56 -3.95 -1.95
C GLN A 430 23.02 -4.11 -0.49
N GLU A 431 24.32 -3.98 -0.21
CA GLU A 431 24.81 -4.06 1.16
C GLU A 431 24.19 -3.00 2.09
N ARG A 432 23.99 -1.77 1.61
CA ARG A 432 23.32 -0.72 2.39
C ARG A 432 21.86 -1.07 2.66
N LEU A 433 21.13 -1.59 1.67
CA LEU A 433 19.76 -2.06 1.85
C LEU A 433 19.67 -3.19 2.89
N LEU A 434 20.60 -4.14 2.85
CA LEU A 434 20.65 -5.25 3.81
C LEU A 434 20.87 -4.75 5.25
N LYS A 435 21.70 -3.73 5.43
CA LYS A 435 22.18 -3.26 6.76
C LYS A 435 21.32 -2.16 7.38
N VAL A 436 20.59 -1.37 6.58
CA VAL A 436 19.88 -0.17 7.07
C VAL A 436 18.90 -0.50 8.20
N LYS A 437 18.91 0.31 9.27
CA LYS A 437 17.94 0.19 10.36
C LYS A 437 17.06 1.43 10.38
N VAL A 438 15.75 1.23 10.38
CA VAL A 438 14.75 2.30 10.33
C VAL A 438 13.87 2.21 11.58
N LEU A 439 13.90 3.26 12.40
CA LEU A 439 13.11 3.35 13.63
C LEU A 439 12.02 4.42 13.50
N HIS A 440 10.78 4.09 13.87
CA HIS A 440 9.73 5.07 14.11
C HIS A 440 9.36 5.16 15.61
N PRO A 441 9.69 6.26 16.32
CA PRO A 441 9.62 6.30 17.78
C PRO A 441 8.23 6.58 18.38
N LYS A 442 7.21 6.83 17.54
CA LYS A 442 5.78 6.93 17.89
C LYS A 442 4.92 6.37 16.77
N CYS A 443 5.05 5.07 16.52
CA CYS A 443 4.62 4.44 15.26
C CYS A 443 3.15 4.62 14.92
N GLY A 444 2.26 4.89 15.90
CA GLY A 444 0.88 5.25 15.64
C GLY A 444 0.18 4.22 14.75
N ALA A 445 -0.30 4.64 13.58
CA ALA A 445 -1.00 3.76 12.64
C ALA A 445 -0.07 2.94 11.73
N GLY A 446 1.24 3.05 11.93
CA GLY A 446 2.25 2.36 11.13
C GLY A 446 2.50 2.95 9.74
N VAL A 447 1.91 4.09 9.39
CA VAL A 447 1.95 4.65 8.02
C VAL A 447 3.36 4.85 7.51
N PHE A 448 4.25 5.36 8.35
CA PHE A 448 5.63 5.63 7.99
C PHE A 448 6.46 4.36 7.85
N LEU A 449 6.22 3.35 8.69
CA LEU A 449 6.88 2.05 8.59
C LEU A 449 6.40 1.26 7.37
N VAL A 450 5.12 1.32 7.05
CA VAL A 450 4.58 0.78 5.79
C VAL A 450 5.18 1.49 4.58
N THR A 451 5.33 2.83 4.64
CA THR A 451 5.98 3.58 3.56
C THR A 451 7.46 3.19 3.42
N ALA A 452 8.16 2.95 4.54
CA ALA A 452 9.53 2.47 4.53
C ALA A 452 9.65 1.04 3.97
N LEU A 453 8.76 0.12 4.37
CA LEU A 453 8.68 -1.25 3.83
C LEU A 453 8.61 -1.21 2.31
N GLU A 454 7.66 -0.43 1.79
CA GLU A 454 7.43 -0.33 0.36
C GLU A 454 8.60 0.28 -0.41
N PHE A 455 9.20 1.33 0.16
CA PHE A 455 10.37 1.95 -0.43
C PHE A 455 11.53 0.97 -0.52
N LEU A 456 11.83 0.26 0.57
CA LEU A 456 12.91 -0.73 0.61
C LEU A 456 12.65 -1.90 -0.34
N LEU A 457 11.40 -2.38 -0.44
CA LEU A 457 11.01 -3.42 -1.39
C LEU A 457 11.29 -2.99 -2.84
N SER A 458 10.86 -1.77 -3.21
CA SER A 458 11.07 -1.24 -4.56
C SER A 458 12.57 -1.08 -4.90
N GLU A 459 13.38 -0.64 -3.93
CA GLU A 459 14.83 -0.53 -4.13
C GLU A 459 15.52 -1.90 -4.20
N HIS A 460 15.07 -2.89 -3.42
CA HIS A 460 15.56 -4.28 -3.56
C HIS A 460 15.23 -4.86 -4.94
N GLU A 461 14.00 -4.70 -5.43
CA GLU A 461 13.61 -5.16 -6.77
C GLU A 461 14.43 -4.47 -7.86
N ARG A 462 14.68 -3.16 -7.73
CA ARG A 462 15.54 -2.41 -8.65
C ARG A 462 16.96 -2.96 -8.67
N ILE A 463 17.58 -3.11 -7.49
CA ILE A 463 18.98 -3.58 -7.40
C ILE A 463 19.09 -5.02 -7.88
N TYR A 464 18.14 -5.89 -7.55
CA TYR A 464 18.08 -7.26 -8.06
C TYR A 464 18.05 -7.28 -9.60
N HIS A 465 17.18 -6.47 -10.22
CA HIS A 465 17.13 -6.36 -11.68
C HIS A 465 18.45 -5.87 -12.28
N LEU A 466 19.10 -4.86 -11.67
CA LEU A 466 20.37 -4.35 -12.19
C LEU A 466 21.49 -5.38 -12.04
N LEU A 467 21.58 -6.06 -10.89
CA LEU A 467 22.57 -7.11 -10.66
C LEU A 467 22.40 -8.24 -11.66
N THR A 468 21.21 -8.82 -11.79
CA THR A 468 20.92 -9.91 -12.75
C THR A 468 21.22 -9.54 -14.19
N LYS A 469 21.10 -8.26 -14.56
CA LYS A 469 21.45 -7.78 -15.90
C LYS A 469 22.96 -7.73 -16.15
N PHE A 470 23.76 -7.34 -15.15
CA PHE A 470 25.19 -7.06 -15.33
C PHE A 470 26.12 -8.13 -14.74
N THR A 471 25.58 -9.13 -14.02
CA THR A 471 26.33 -10.27 -13.49
C THR A 471 25.96 -11.57 -14.20
N ASN A 472 26.95 -12.43 -14.44
CA ASN A 472 26.72 -13.82 -14.83
C ASN A 472 26.60 -14.75 -13.61
N ASP A 473 26.93 -14.25 -12.42
CA ASP A 473 26.86 -14.99 -11.16
C ASP A 473 25.56 -14.62 -10.42
N VAL A 474 24.46 -15.26 -10.83
CA VAL A 474 23.13 -15.00 -10.24
C VAL A 474 23.03 -15.60 -8.83
N GLU A 475 23.81 -16.63 -8.52
CA GLU A 475 23.82 -17.29 -7.21
C GLU A 475 24.37 -16.39 -6.09
N SER A 476 25.21 -15.41 -6.43
CA SER A 476 25.75 -14.46 -5.44
C SER A 476 24.78 -13.35 -5.04
N ILE A 477 23.62 -13.22 -5.69
CA ILE A 477 22.67 -12.13 -5.44
C ILE A 477 21.80 -12.46 -4.22
N ALA A 478 21.89 -11.62 -3.18
CA ALA A 478 21.06 -11.79 -1.98
C ALA A 478 19.55 -11.54 -2.25
N TYR A 479 18.70 -12.31 -1.57
CA TYR A 479 17.22 -12.26 -1.60
C TYR A 479 16.63 -12.28 -3.00
N THR A 480 16.64 -13.48 -3.58
CA THR A 480 16.20 -13.71 -4.95
C THR A 480 14.67 -13.74 -5.08
N THR A 481 13.95 -13.85 -3.96
CA THR A 481 12.49 -13.92 -3.97
C THR A 481 11.88 -12.77 -3.16
N PRO A 482 10.68 -12.25 -3.56
CA PRO A 482 9.96 -11.24 -2.77
C PRO A 482 9.69 -11.67 -1.33
N ALA A 483 9.50 -12.97 -1.09
CA ALA A 483 9.29 -13.56 0.21
C ALA A 483 10.49 -13.33 1.16
N GLU A 484 11.69 -13.64 0.68
CA GLU A 484 12.94 -13.43 1.42
C GLU A 484 13.18 -11.94 1.68
N THR A 485 12.92 -11.09 0.70
CA THR A 485 13.07 -9.64 0.84
C THR A 485 12.13 -9.07 1.90
N ILE A 486 10.84 -9.44 1.88
CA ILE A 486 9.85 -8.98 2.87
C ILE A 486 10.22 -9.47 4.28
N ALA A 487 10.59 -10.75 4.40
CA ALA A 487 11.03 -11.32 5.65
C ALA A 487 12.22 -10.54 6.23
N HIS A 488 13.24 -10.28 5.40
CA HIS A 488 14.40 -9.51 5.82
C HIS A 488 14.04 -8.09 6.28
N ILE A 489 13.25 -7.37 5.47
CA ILE A 489 12.90 -5.98 5.79
C ILE A 489 12.14 -5.90 7.14
N LEU A 490 11.16 -6.77 7.34
CA LEU A 490 10.37 -6.78 8.57
C LEU A 490 11.17 -7.21 9.80
N GLN A 491 12.06 -8.20 9.64
CA GLN A 491 12.80 -8.79 10.77
C GLN A 491 14.08 -8.05 11.12
N HIS A 492 14.71 -7.37 10.15
CA HIS A 492 16.02 -6.79 10.32
C HIS A 492 16.09 -5.30 10.02
N ASN A 493 15.20 -4.72 9.20
CA ASN A 493 15.31 -3.31 8.82
C ASN A 493 14.31 -2.40 9.55
N LEU A 494 13.09 -2.85 9.84
CA LEU A 494 12.03 -1.99 10.37
C LEU A 494 11.78 -2.18 11.86
N PHE A 495 11.80 -1.07 12.60
CA PHE A 495 11.60 -1.01 14.05
C PHE A 495 10.63 0.11 14.41
N GLY A 496 9.84 -0.08 15.46
CA GLY A 496 8.87 0.90 15.91
C GLY A 496 8.59 0.80 17.40
N CYS A 497 8.31 1.93 18.02
CA CYS A 497 7.75 1.96 19.37
C CYS A 497 6.65 3.01 19.50
N ASP A 498 5.80 2.80 20.49
CA ASP A 498 4.73 3.70 20.90
C ASP A 498 4.36 3.38 22.36
N VAL A 499 3.97 4.39 23.12
CA VAL A 499 3.52 4.24 24.52
C VAL A 499 2.06 3.80 24.62
N VAL A 500 1.34 3.79 23.49
CA VAL A 500 -0.06 3.39 23.40
C VAL A 500 -0.15 1.97 22.83
N GLU A 501 -0.71 1.06 23.61
CA GLU A 501 -0.82 -0.36 23.25
C GLU A 501 -1.63 -0.57 21.97
N GLU A 502 -2.70 0.19 21.75
CA GLU A 502 -3.47 0.10 20.51
C GLU A 502 -2.69 0.57 19.28
N SER A 503 -1.77 1.53 19.41
CA SER A 503 -0.89 1.94 18.32
C SER A 503 0.05 0.81 17.91
N ILE A 504 0.57 0.04 18.88
CA ILE A 504 1.42 -1.13 18.61
C ILE A 504 0.65 -2.19 17.84
N GLU A 505 -0.55 -2.54 18.30
CA GLU A 505 -1.38 -3.54 17.60
C GLU A 505 -1.79 -3.08 16.20
N ILE A 506 -2.20 -1.82 16.05
CA ILE A 506 -2.59 -1.26 14.76
C ILE A 506 -1.38 -1.19 13.81
N THR A 507 -0.19 -0.81 14.30
CA THR A 507 1.04 -0.82 13.49
C THR A 507 1.38 -2.23 13.01
N ARG A 508 1.32 -3.23 13.90
CA ARG A 508 1.56 -4.63 13.53
C ARG A 508 0.54 -5.11 12.51
N LEU A 509 -0.75 -4.84 12.71
CA LEU A 509 -1.80 -5.17 11.74
C LEU A 509 -1.52 -4.50 10.38
N SER A 510 -1.21 -3.21 10.37
CA SER A 510 -0.92 -2.44 9.15
C SER A 510 0.23 -3.05 8.33
N LEU A 511 1.33 -3.43 9.00
CA LEU A 511 2.45 -4.14 8.37
C LEU A 511 2.06 -5.54 7.89
N CYS A 512 1.31 -6.30 8.69
CA CYS A 512 0.83 -7.64 8.30
C CYS A 512 -0.05 -7.57 7.05
N LEU A 513 -1.08 -6.73 7.04
CA LEU A 513 -1.98 -6.58 5.90
C LEU A 513 -1.21 -6.19 4.65
N ARG A 514 -0.27 -5.25 4.77
CA ARG A 514 0.53 -4.85 3.60
C ARG A 514 1.40 -6.00 3.08
N SER A 515 2.04 -6.75 3.98
CA SER A 515 2.91 -7.87 3.62
C SER A 515 2.13 -8.98 2.91
N LEU A 516 0.89 -9.25 3.35
CA LEU A 516 -0.02 -10.22 2.76
C LEU A 516 -0.50 -9.89 1.35
N GLU A 517 -0.43 -8.63 0.91
CA GLU A 517 -0.68 -8.26 -0.50
C GLU A 517 0.38 -8.79 -1.45
N ILE A 518 1.57 -9.08 -0.92
CA ILE A 518 2.75 -9.41 -1.71
C ILE A 518 3.16 -10.87 -1.50
N TYR A 519 3.00 -11.37 -0.28
CA TYR A 519 3.42 -12.71 0.10
C TYR A 519 2.50 -13.36 1.14
N VAL A 520 2.18 -14.63 0.94
CA VAL A 520 1.15 -15.35 1.71
C VAL A 520 1.59 -15.66 3.15
N TYR A 521 2.88 -15.76 3.43
CA TYR A 521 3.37 -16.09 4.78
C TYR A 521 3.86 -14.85 5.53
N LEU A 522 3.49 -14.75 6.82
CA LEU A 522 3.91 -13.66 7.68
C LEU A 522 5.17 -14.05 8.48
N PRO A 523 6.29 -13.34 8.33
CA PRO A 523 7.44 -13.51 9.20
C PRO A 523 7.11 -12.99 10.61
N ASN A 524 7.74 -13.55 11.64
CA ASN A 524 7.61 -12.99 12.98
C ASN A 524 8.49 -11.75 13.11
N PHE A 525 7.86 -10.57 13.18
CA PHE A 525 8.52 -9.27 13.38
C PHE A 525 8.00 -8.54 14.63
N GLU A 526 7.17 -9.17 15.46
CA GLU A 526 6.49 -8.47 16.56
C GLU A 526 7.45 -7.91 17.60
N GLN A 527 8.61 -8.56 17.78
CA GLN A 527 9.70 -8.09 18.63
C GLN A 527 10.30 -6.77 18.15
N ASN A 528 10.11 -6.38 16.90
CA ASN A 528 10.63 -5.10 16.37
C ASN A 528 9.64 -3.95 16.57
N ILE A 529 8.39 -4.23 16.93
CA ILE A 529 7.35 -3.22 17.19
C ILE A 529 6.95 -3.31 18.66
N GLN A 530 7.51 -2.46 19.52
CA GLN A 530 7.45 -2.63 20.98
C GLN A 530 6.68 -1.51 21.70
N LEU A 531 5.97 -1.88 22.77
CA LEU A 531 5.32 -0.93 23.67
C LEU A 531 6.38 -0.20 24.53
N GLY A 532 6.39 1.13 24.47
CA GLY A 532 7.28 1.98 25.23
C GLY A 532 7.82 3.15 24.41
N ASP A 533 8.73 3.90 25.02
CA ASP A 533 9.54 4.90 24.33
C ASP A 533 10.89 4.29 23.91
N ILE A 534 11.66 5.02 23.09
CA ILE A 534 12.99 4.56 22.60
C ILE A 534 13.90 4.13 23.76
N SER A 535 13.86 4.83 24.90
CA SER A 535 14.72 4.55 26.05
C SER A 535 14.36 3.28 26.82
N THR A 536 13.16 2.72 26.60
CA THR A 536 12.67 1.54 27.33
C THR A 536 12.59 0.29 26.45
N CYS A 537 12.55 0.46 25.13
CA CYS A 537 12.50 -0.66 24.19
C CYS A 537 13.89 -1.26 23.99
N ASP A 538 13.95 -2.59 23.83
CA ASP A 538 15.18 -3.31 23.47
C ASP A 538 14.96 -4.06 22.17
N PHE A 539 15.44 -3.48 21.06
CA PHE A 539 15.30 -4.03 19.72
C PHE A 539 16.37 -5.08 19.37
N GLY A 540 17.15 -5.52 20.36
CA GLY A 540 18.17 -6.55 20.21
C GLY A 540 19.54 -6.03 19.78
N GLU A 541 20.53 -6.92 19.86
CA GLU A 541 21.96 -6.58 19.70
C GLU A 541 22.29 -5.92 18.35
N GLU A 542 21.69 -6.43 17.26
CA GLU A 542 21.95 -5.90 15.92
C GLU A 542 21.51 -4.43 15.78
N PHE A 543 20.32 -4.11 16.31
CA PHE A 543 19.82 -2.74 16.33
C PHE A 543 20.66 -1.86 17.25
N ASN A 544 20.97 -2.34 18.46
CA ASN A 544 21.74 -1.59 19.45
C ASN A 544 23.13 -1.23 18.90
N ALA A 545 23.80 -2.17 18.24
CA ALA A 545 25.09 -1.92 17.60
C ALA A 545 25.00 -0.87 16.47
N ALA A 546 23.95 -0.90 15.65
CA ALA A 546 23.74 0.11 14.61
C ALA A 546 23.43 1.50 15.22
N ASN A 547 22.67 1.53 16.31
CA ASN A 547 22.32 2.75 17.03
C ASN A 547 23.57 3.41 17.65
N GLU A 548 24.47 2.62 18.24
CA GLU A 548 25.76 3.09 18.78
C GLU A 548 26.66 3.70 17.70
N ARG A 549 26.60 3.18 16.47
CA ARG A 549 27.33 3.75 15.32
C ARG A 549 26.63 4.95 14.68
N GLY A 550 25.42 5.31 15.13
CA GLY A 550 24.61 6.38 14.54
C GLY A 550 24.06 6.03 13.15
N GLU A 551 23.93 4.74 12.84
CA GLU A 551 23.50 4.22 11.53
C GLU A 551 21.98 3.97 11.46
N VAL A 552 21.24 4.31 12.51
CA VAL A 552 19.77 4.17 12.55
C VAL A 552 19.11 5.40 11.94
N VAL A 553 18.26 5.17 10.94
CA VAL A 553 17.39 6.18 10.35
C VAL A 553 16.16 6.35 11.26
N ILE A 554 16.11 7.45 12.00
CA ILE A 554 14.95 7.79 12.83
C ILE A 554 13.94 8.60 12.01
N LEU A 555 12.76 8.03 11.79
CA LEU A 555 11.65 8.67 11.11
C LEU A 555 11.00 9.72 12.02
N LYS A 556 10.61 10.87 11.45
CA LYS A 556 10.05 12.03 12.17
C LYS A 556 8.80 12.57 11.52
#